data_AF-A0AA46WDG7-F1
#
_entry.id   AF-A0AA46WDG7-F1
#
_cell.length_a   1.000
_cell.length_b   1.000
_cell.length_c   1.000
_cell.angle_alpha   90.00
_cell.angle_beta   90.00
_cell.angle_gamma   90.00
#
_symmetry.space_group_name_H-M   'P 1'
#
loop_
_entity.id
_entity.type
_entity.pdbx_description
1 polymer ?
#
loop_
_entity_poly.entity_id
_entity_poly.type
_entity_poly.pdbx_seq_one_letter_code
_entity_poly.pdbx_strand_id
1 'polypeptide(L)'
;MENIEKWWSETHTNPDGSKTKWQPKMKKIWFTEYGFPSMNGCTNEPNVFVDKGSIESKYPRYSNGEVSFLSQKIAIEGTLKKWQSSEMVEKMFLWAWDARPFPYFPNLCDVWADCHNWQTGHWIQGKLSQLNISDVLSDLLQKTGLKSDQFDTSNVKGLLSGYVINDQQPVRSIIKMLQSCYFFDVVEQDSKLKFVQKGRGVTTGIPIGEMVFSNNSKLANISQLDLNNKVNVVYFNRNFGYPIDVKYAELPKQGAAITVEIPLIMEEGEAQNIAEILLYSSWQERNIYNFKLPIKYAWLVPSDVITILDGEKKHTVRIIKTKFESMSIQVIGVGYDHSTYKLSFPSTRSLMLKEYPSSHISKTIVEMID
;
A
#
# COMPACT_ATOMS: atom_id res chain seq x y z
N MET A 1 0.64 25.29 14.48
CA MET A 1 2.03 25.49 14.05
C MET A 1 2.21 26.96 13.77
N GLU A 2 3.17 27.61 14.41
CA GLU A 2 3.59 28.96 14.04
C GLU A 2 4.13 28.96 12.61
N ASN A 3 3.91 30.05 11.89
CA ASN A 3 4.46 30.21 10.55
C ASN A 3 5.96 30.47 10.67
N ILE A 4 6.77 29.42 10.49
CA ILE A 4 8.23 29.49 10.63
C ILE A 4 8.89 30.43 9.62
N GLU A 5 8.29 30.60 8.44
CA GLU A 5 8.75 31.54 7.43
C GLU A 5 8.55 32.98 7.89
N LYS A 6 7.38 33.26 8.47
CA LYS A 6 7.09 34.55 9.09
C LYS A 6 8.06 34.83 10.24
N TRP A 7 8.26 33.86 11.13
CA TRP A 7 9.23 33.99 12.22
C TRP A 7 10.65 34.28 11.68
N TRP A 8 11.09 33.59 10.63
CA TRP A 8 12.42 33.81 10.07
C TRP A 8 12.58 35.16 9.35
N SER A 9 11.53 35.65 8.69
CA SER A 9 11.58 36.82 7.80
C SER A 9 11.19 38.15 8.47
N GLU A 10 10.71 38.14 9.71
CA GLU A 10 10.25 39.35 10.40
C GLU A 10 11.13 39.75 11.59
N THR A 11 11.00 41.00 12.04
CA THR A 11 11.55 41.48 13.33
C THR A 11 10.69 40.99 14.49
N HIS A 12 11.30 40.63 15.63
CA HIS A 12 10.53 40.15 16.79
C HIS A 12 10.44 41.19 17.90
N THR A 13 9.28 41.22 18.54
CA THR A 13 8.96 42.09 19.68
C THR A 13 8.57 41.21 20.86
N ASN A 14 9.12 41.49 22.03
CA ASN A 14 8.77 40.81 23.27
C ASN A 14 7.34 41.16 23.71
N PRO A 15 6.72 40.39 24.63
CA PRO A 15 5.38 40.70 25.16
C PRO A 15 5.27 42.08 25.82
N ASP A 16 6.37 42.66 26.28
CA ASP A 16 6.45 44.00 26.87
C ASP A 16 6.53 45.14 25.83
N GLY A 17 6.52 44.82 24.54
CA GLY A 17 6.61 45.78 23.43
C GLY A 17 8.04 46.16 23.02
N SER A 18 9.08 45.65 23.69
CA SER A 18 10.47 45.90 23.32
C SER A 18 10.89 45.08 22.10
N LYS A 19 11.62 45.69 21.15
CA LYS A 19 12.19 44.96 20.00
C LYS A 19 13.38 44.12 20.45
N THR A 20 13.43 42.88 19.98
CA THR A 20 14.60 42.01 20.17
C THR A 20 15.74 42.43 19.23
N LYS A 21 16.94 41.86 19.45
CA LYS A 21 18.09 42.04 18.53
C LYS A 21 17.95 41.26 17.23
N TRP A 22 16.91 40.44 17.09
CA TRP A 22 16.68 39.64 15.89
C TRP A 22 16.51 40.54 14.67
N GLN A 23 17.21 40.19 13.59
CA GLN A 23 17.00 40.77 12.26
C GLN A 23 16.38 39.72 11.34
N PRO A 24 15.54 40.12 10.38
CA PRO A 24 15.07 39.23 9.32
C PRO A 24 16.20 38.41 8.70
N LYS A 25 16.00 37.10 8.61
CA LYS A 25 16.94 36.16 7.99
C LYS A 25 18.32 36.09 8.68
N MET A 26 18.43 36.53 9.94
CA MET A 26 19.72 36.63 10.65
C MET A 26 20.48 35.31 10.76
N LYS A 27 19.78 34.18 10.94
CA LYS A 27 20.36 32.83 10.92
C LYS A 27 19.43 31.87 10.21
N LYS A 28 19.99 30.83 9.60
CA LYS A 28 19.21 29.71 9.08
C LYS A 28 18.64 28.88 10.24
N ILE A 29 17.59 28.11 9.93
CA ILE A 29 16.89 27.24 10.87
C ILE A 29 17.40 25.81 10.70
N TRP A 30 17.61 25.14 11.83
CA TRP A 30 17.80 23.71 11.89
C TRP A 30 16.55 23.09 12.50
N PHE A 31 16.02 22.05 11.86
CA PHE A 31 15.06 21.17 12.53
C PHE A 31 15.85 20.14 13.29
N THR A 32 16.00 20.36 14.60
CA THR A 32 16.69 19.42 15.51
C THR A 32 16.01 18.06 15.54
N GLU A 33 14.71 18.02 15.26
CA GLU A 33 13.93 16.80 15.05
C GLU A 33 12.83 17.07 14.00
N TYR A 34 12.62 16.11 13.12
CA TYR A 34 11.38 15.96 12.38
C TYR A 34 11.11 14.46 12.20
N GLY A 35 9.84 14.07 12.09
CA GLY A 35 9.49 12.66 11.93
C GLY A 35 7.99 12.47 11.87
N PHE A 36 7.59 11.26 11.52
CA PHE A 36 6.20 10.86 11.42
C PHE A 36 6.04 9.45 12.00
N PRO A 37 4.94 9.15 12.71
CA PRO A 37 4.65 7.80 13.14
C PRO A 37 4.35 6.90 11.92
N SER A 38 4.53 5.59 12.10
CA SER A 38 4.25 4.56 11.09
C SER A 38 2.76 4.24 10.97
N MET A 39 1.93 5.27 10.84
CA MET A 39 0.47 5.17 10.89
C MET A 39 -0.19 5.84 9.69
N ASN A 40 -1.35 5.32 9.29
CA ASN A 40 -2.27 6.05 8.43
C ASN A 40 -2.59 7.43 9.04
N GLY A 41 -2.62 8.48 8.23
CA GLY A 41 -2.90 9.85 8.70
C GLY A 41 -1.77 10.47 9.52
N CYS A 42 -0.57 9.91 9.53
CA CYS A 42 0.59 10.40 10.30
C CYS A 42 0.91 11.89 10.11
N THR A 43 0.60 12.47 8.95
CA THR A 43 0.84 13.89 8.67
C THR A 43 -0.11 14.84 9.40
N ASN A 44 -1.25 14.35 9.89
CA ASN A 44 -2.25 15.19 10.55
C ASN A 44 -1.80 15.63 11.94
N GLU A 45 -1.09 14.75 12.65
CA GLU A 45 -0.47 15.02 13.95
C GLU A 45 0.89 14.31 14.01
N PRO A 46 1.94 14.88 13.38
CA PRO A 46 3.24 14.22 13.24
C PRO A 46 3.93 13.87 14.55
N ASN A 47 3.57 14.52 15.65
CA ASN A 47 4.12 14.29 16.98
C ASN A 47 3.39 13.19 17.78
N VAL A 48 2.25 12.69 17.29
CA VAL A 48 1.41 11.72 18.02
C VAL A 48 1.72 10.30 17.56
N PHE A 49 1.95 9.37 18.50
CA PHE A 49 2.15 7.95 18.19
C PHE A 49 1.54 7.06 19.27
N VAL A 50 1.36 5.79 18.89
CA VAL A 50 0.81 4.75 19.77
C VAL A 50 1.94 4.14 20.58
N ASP A 51 1.82 4.25 21.90
CA ASP A 51 2.65 3.60 22.92
C ASP A 51 1.74 2.98 23.99
N LYS A 52 1.76 1.65 24.16
CA LYS A 52 0.89 0.99 25.15
C LYS A 52 1.24 1.34 26.60
N GLY A 53 2.46 1.80 26.85
CA GLY A 53 2.94 2.19 28.19
C GLY A 53 2.61 3.62 28.59
N SER A 54 2.11 4.44 27.66
CA SER A 54 1.88 5.87 27.88
C SER A 54 0.40 6.23 27.95
N ILE A 55 0.03 7.07 28.92
CA ILE A 55 -1.31 7.68 29.00
C ILE A 55 -1.56 8.72 27.91
N GLU A 56 -0.50 9.21 27.26
CA GLU A 56 -0.57 10.18 26.17
C GLU A 56 -0.71 9.51 24.79
N SER A 57 -0.73 8.17 24.77
CA SER A 57 -0.86 7.34 23.59
C SER A 57 -2.14 7.61 22.82
N LYS A 58 -1.99 8.05 21.57
CA LYS A 58 -3.10 8.38 20.69
C LYS A 58 -2.77 7.99 19.25
N TYR A 59 -3.82 7.78 18.48
CA TYR A 59 -3.71 7.73 17.03
C TYR A 59 -3.71 9.17 16.48
N PRO A 60 -2.95 9.46 15.42
CA PRO A 60 -3.04 10.75 14.74
C PRO A 60 -4.49 11.06 14.36
N ARG A 61 -4.87 12.34 14.42
CA ARG A 61 -6.22 12.78 14.05
C ARG A 61 -6.68 12.24 12.69
N TYR A 62 -7.90 11.72 12.63
CA TYR A 62 -8.50 11.07 11.45
C TYR A 62 -7.76 9.83 10.92
N SER A 63 -6.80 9.29 11.67
CA SER A 63 -6.24 7.98 11.39
C SER A 63 -7.31 6.90 11.51
N ASN A 64 -7.25 5.90 10.63
CA ASN A 64 -8.05 4.68 10.74
C ASN A 64 -7.41 3.64 11.69
N GLY A 65 -6.28 3.96 12.32
CA GLY A 65 -5.58 3.10 13.26
C GLY A 65 -4.68 2.03 12.61
N GLU A 66 -4.53 2.04 11.29
CA GLU A 66 -3.69 1.09 10.57
C GLU A 66 -2.22 1.53 10.55
N VAL A 67 -1.33 0.56 10.70
CA VAL A 67 0.11 0.75 10.47
C VAL A 67 0.32 1.04 8.99
N SER A 68 1.19 2.00 8.66
CA SER A 68 1.54 2.34 7.29
C SER A 68 2.96 2.90 7.18
N PHE A 69 3.90 2.04 6.79
CA PHE A 69 5.27 2.46 6.47
C PHE A 69 5.33 3.32 5.22
N LEU A 70 4.42 3.08 4.26
CA LEU A 70 4.29 3.91 3.06
C LEU A 70 3.92 5.35 3.41
N SER A 71 2.97 5.56 4.33
CA SER A 71 2.59 6.90 4.76
C SER A 71 3.75 7.63 5.43
N GLN A 72 4.48 6.94 6.32
CA GLN A 72 5.67 7.50 6.97
C GLN A 72 6.72 7.89 5.93
N LYS A 73 7.05 6.99 5.00
CA LYS A 73 8.03 7.23 3.94
C LYS A 73 7.65 8.44 3.08
N ILE A 74 6.42 8.48 2.58
CA ILE A 74 5.91 9.60 1.76
C ILE A 74 5.97 10.93 2.52
N ALA A 75 5.64 10.93 3.81
CA ALA A 75 5.68 12.14 4.64
C ALA A 75 7.12 12.65 4.84
N ILE A 76 8.06 11.74 5.09
CA ILE A 76 9.49 12.06 5.19
C ILE A 76 10.02 12.61 3.86
N GLU A 77 9.79 11.90 2.74
CA GLU A 77 10.21 12.32 1.40
C GLU A 77 9.60 13.67 0.99
N GLY A 78 8.31 13.87 1.29
CA GLY A 78 7.62 15.14 1.03
C GLY A 78 8.22 16.30 1.83
N THR A 79 8.60 16.06 3.10
CA THR A 79 9.25 17.07 3.94
C THR A 79 10.65 17.40 3.42
N LEU A 80 11.43 16.38 3.05
CA LEU A 80 12.75 16.58 2.42
C LEU A 80 12.62 17.39 1.12
N LYS A 81 11.66 17.05 0.26
CA LYS A 81 11.39 17.77 -0.99
C LYS A 81 10.97 19.22 -0.76
N LYS A 82 10.14 19.49 0.26
CA LYS A 82 9.67 20.85 0.59
C LYS A 82 10.82 21.78 0.97
N TRP A 83 11.80 21.26 1.70
CA TRP A 83 12.93 22.04 2.21
C TRP A 83 14.20 21.89 1.37
N GLN A 84 14.15 21.11 0.30
CA GLN A 84 15.23 20.99 -0.65
C GLN A 84 15.60 22.38 -1.20
N SER A 85 16.88 22.72 -1.10
CA SER A 85 17.42 24.01 -1.55
C SER A 85 16.78 25.24 -0.85
N SER A 86 16.26 25.07 0.37
CA SER A 86 15.71 26.19 1.14
C SER A 86 16.81 27.19 1.54
N GLU A 87 16.53 28.48 1.38
CA GLU A 87 17.37 29.54 1.96
C GLU A 87 17.21 29.64 3.48
N MET A 88 16.05 29.20 3.99
CA MET A 88 15.67 29.31 5.39
C MET A 88 16.13 28.10 6.20
N VAL A 89 15.85 26.88 5.74
CA VAL A 89 16.15 25.64 6.46
C VAL A 89 17.46 25.06 5.94
N GLU A 90 18.45 24.93 6.83
CA GLU A 90 19.80 24.45 6.48
C GLU A 90 19.97 22.96 6.75
N LYS A 91 19.53 22.50 7.92
CA LYS A 91 19.69 21.11 8.37
C LYS A 91 18.40 20.58 8.95
N MET A 92 18.18 19.29 8.76
CA MET A 92 17.06 18.55 9.33
C MET A 92 17.56 17.22 9.84
N PHE A 93 17.21 16.87 11.06
CA PHE A 93 17.60 15.61 11.70
C PHE A 93 16.37 14.72 11.85
N LEU A 94 16.38 13.58 11.18
CA LEU A 94 15.25 12.65 11.14
C LEU A 94 15.18 11.84 12.44
N TRP A 95 14.07 12.01 13.15
CA TRP A 95 13.69 11.16 14.26
C TRP A 95 12.84 9.98 13.74
N ALA A 96 12.98 8.73 14.21
CA ALA A 96 13.85 8.25 15.29
C ALA A 96 14.90 7.26 14.77
N TRP A 97 15.88 7.72 13.97
CA TRP A 97 17.01 6.86 13.63
C TRP A 97 17.88 6.62 14.87
N ASP A 98 18.24 5.37 15.09
CA ASP A 98 19.07 4.86 16.17
C ASP A 98 19.97 3.73 15.64
N ALA A 99 21.02 3.39 16.40
CA ALA A 99 22.06 2.44 16.01
C ALA A 99 21.68 0.95 16.18
N ARG A 100 20.46 0.62 16.63
CA ARG A 100 20.07 -0.78 16.85
C ARG A 100 19.88 -1.47 15.49
N PRO A 101 20.52 -2.63 15.26
CA PRO A 101 20.46 -3.27 13.95
C PRO A 101 19.09 -3.88 13.70
N PHE A 102 18.54 -3.67 12.50
CA PHE A 102 17.40 -4.43 12.01
C PHE A 102 17.88 -5.79 11.46
N PRO A 103 17.16 -6.92 11.66
CA PRO A 103 15.86 -7.03 12.31
C PRO A 103 15.96 -7.27 13.82
N TYR A 104 17.16 -7.31 14.39
CA TYR A 104 17.35 -7.55 15.82
C TYR A 104 16.43 -6.63 16.60
N PHE A 105 16.52 -5.31 16.46
CA PHE A 105 15.44 -4.40 16.84
C PHE A 105 14.42 -4.31 15.69
N PRO A 106 13.13 -4.54 15.94
CA PRO A 106 12.48 -4.65 17.26
C PRO A 106 12.40 -6.05 17.86
N ASN A 107 12.82 -7.10 17.16
CA ASN A 107 12.53 -8.49 17.50
C ASN A 107 12.87 -8.92 18.94
N LEU A 108 14.07 -8.67 19.47
CA LEU A 108 14.46 -9.00 20.85
C LEU A 108 13.79 -8.11 21.93
N CYS A 109 12.48 -8.28 22.12
CA CYS A 109 11.68 -7.58 23.13
C CYS A 109 12.12 -7.78 24.58
N ASP A 110 12.80 -8.90 24.88
CA ASP A 110 13.41 -9.13 26.20
C ASP A 110 14.60 -8.21 26.47
N VAL A 111 15.19 -7.65 25.40
CA VAL A 111 16.35 -6.75 25.47
C VAL A 111 15.92 -5.29 25.40
N TRP A 112 14.94 -4.94 24.55
CA TRP A 112 14.46 -3.56 24.42
C TRP A 112 12.99 -3.42 24.79
N ALA A 113 12.75 -2.65 25.86
CA ALA A 113 11.41 -2.41 26.39
C ALA A 113 10.47 -1.70 25.40
N ASP A 114 11.02 -0.90 24.48
CA ASP A 114 10.28 -0.13 23.46
C ASP A 114 10.04 -0.91 22.15
N CYS A 115 10.36 -2.21 22.08
CA CYS A 115 10.23 -3.01 20.86
C CYS A 115 8.83 -2.90 20.21
N HIS A 116 7.78 -2.92 21.03
CA HIS A 116 6.38 -2.87 20.57
C HIS A 116 6.02 -1.54 19.91
N ASN A 117 6.77 -0.47 20.21
CA ASN A 117 6.53 0.86 19.68
C ASN A 117 7.17 1.04 18.30
N TRP A 118 8.11 0.18 17.89
CA TRP A 118 8.72 0.26 16.56
C TRP A 118 7.67 0.23 15.46
N GLN A 119 6.68 -0.66 15.53
CA GLN A 119 5.73 -0.87 14.44
C GLN A 119 4.86 0.37 14.16
N THR A 120 4.43 1.07 15.20
CA THR A 120 3.47 2.19 15.12
C THR A 120 4.13 3.56 15.28
N GLY A 121 5.31 3.61 15.87
CA GLY A 121 6.02 4.86 16.18
C GLY A 121 6.92 5.36 15.06
N HIS A 122 7.84 6.24 15.43
CA HIS A 122 8.68 7.02 14.51
C HIS A 122 9.97 6.34 14.09
N TRP A 123 10.34 5.22 14.72
CA TRP A 123 11.49 4.42 14.32
C TRP A 123 11.48 4.09 12.83
N ILE A 124 12.65 4.14 12.20
CA ILE A 124 12.80 4.06 10.74
C ILE A 124 13.68 2.87 10.29
N GLN A 125 14.34 2.19 11.22
CA GLN A 125 15.21 1.04 10.97
C GLN A 125 14.41 -0.03 10.22
N GLY A 126 14.93 -0.51 9.10
CA GLY A 126 14.25 -1.49 8.25
C GLY A 126 13.06 -0.96 7.44
N LYS A 127 12.64 0.30 7.59
CA LYS A 127 11.47 0.83 6.85
C LYS A 127 11.86 1.62 5.61
N LEU A 128 12.90 2.47 5.72
CA LEU A 128 13.29 3.37 4.62
C LEU A 128 13.91 2.67 3.41
N SER A 129 14.48 1.47 3.59
CA SER A 129 15.14 0.73 2.51
C SER A 129 14.16 0.06 1.54
N GLN A 130 12.86 0.10 1.81
CA GLN A 130 11.85 -0.53 0.96
C GLN A 130 11.61 0.32 -0.31
N LEU A 131 11.50 -0.33 -1.46
CA LEU A 131 11.29 0.31 -2.75
C LEU A 131 9.80 0.58 -2.98
N ASN A 132 9.46 1.66 -3.70
CA ASN A 132 8.07 1.84 -4.12
C ASN A 132 7.77 0.89 -5.28
N ILE A 133 6.63 0.19 -5.21
CA ILE A 133 6.23 -0.74 -6.26
C ILE A 133 6.04 -0.04 -7.62
N SER A 134 5.59 1.23 -7.62
CA SER A 134 5.46 2.04 -8.83
C SER A 134 6.79 2.19 -9.58
N ASP A 135 7.88 2.36 -8.83
CA ASP A 135 9.22 2.59 -9.36
C ASP A 135 9.79 1.28 -9.91
N VAL A 136 9.55 0.16 -9.21
CA VAL A 136 9.94 -1.19 -9.67
C VAL A 136 9.19 -1.58 -10.94
N LEU A 137 7.88 -1.33 -11.02
CA LEU A 137 7.09 -1.56 -12.23
C LEU A 137 7.59 -0.70 -13.40
N SER A 138 7.92 0.56 -13.14
CA SER A 138 8.49 1.47 -14.15
C SER A 138 9.83 0.96 -14.68
N ASP A 139 10.75 0.55 -13.79
CA ASP A 139 12.05 -0.02 -14.15
C ASP A 139 11.90 -1.29 -15.00
N LEU A 140 11.01 -2.20 -14.59
CA LEU A 140 10.72 -3.42 -15.34
C LEU A 140 10.19 -3.14 -16.75
N LEU A 141 9.30 -2.16 -16.92
CA LEU A 141 8.76 -1.80 -18.23
C LEU A 141 9.83 -1.13 -19.10
N GLN A 142 10.64 -0.23 -18.54
CA GLN A 142 11.73 0.42 -19.28
C GLN A 142 12.77 -0.59 -19.79
N LYS A 143 13.04 -1.66 -19.02
CA LYS A 143 13.91 -2.78 -19.46
C LYS A 143 13.37 -3.52 -20.69
N THR A 144 12.08 -3.43 -20.99
CA THR A 144 11.48 -3.98 -22.22
C THR A 144 11.56 -3.02 -23.42
N GLY A 145 12.08 -1.81 -23.23
CA GLY A 145 12.15 -0.77 -24.26
C GLY A 145 10.95 0.19 -24.29
N LEU A 146 9.99 0.05 -23.37
CA LEU A 146 8.88 0.99 -23.24
C LEU A 146 9.38 2.32 -22.67
N LYS A 147 8.93 3.43 -23.27
CA LYS A 147 9.22 4.78 -22.80
C LYS A 147 8.28 5.19 -21.68
N SER A 148 8.73 6.12 -20.84
CA SER A 148 7.99 6.61 -19.67
C SER A 148 6.64 7.27 -20.02
N ASP A 149 6.44 7.71 -21.25
CA ASP A 149 5.17 8.28 -21.72
C ASP A 149 4.15 7.22 -22.18
N GLN A 150 4.57 5.97 -22.34
CA GLN A 150 3.72 4.85 -22.81
C GLN A 150 3.06 4.05 -21.68
N PHE A 151 3.39 4.34 -20.43
CA PHE A 151 2.79 3.68 -19.27
C PHE A 151 2.62 4.64 -18.09
N ASP A 152 1.76 4.27 -17.16
CA ASP A 152 1.55 4.99 -15.89
C ASP A 152 1.41 3.99 -14.75
N THR A 153 2.42 3.95 -13.87
CA THR A 153 2.47 3.11 -12.67
C THR A 153 2.15 3.88 -11.40
N SER A 154 1.90 5.19 -11.50
CA SER A 154 1.82 6.10 -10.35
C SER A 154 0.65 5.80 -9.40
N ASN A 155 -0.39 5.13 -9.90
CA ASN A 155 -1.55 4.74 -9.11
C ASN A 155 -1.29 3.55 -8.18
N VAL A 156 -0.30 2.71 -8.47
CA VAL A 156 0.01 1.52 -7.66
C VAL A 156 0.76 1.95 -6.41
N LYS A 157 0.21 1.60 -5.25
CA LYS A 157 0.76 1.97 -3.94
C LYS A 157 1.21 0.71 -3.21
N GLY A 158 2.43 0.75 -2.69
CA GLY A 158 2.99 -0.39 -1.97
C GLY A 158 4.50 -0.25 -1.82
N LEU A 159 5.01 -0.91 -0.79
CA LEU A 159 6.44 -1.03 -0.54
C LEU A 159 6.88 -2.46 -0.83
N LEU A 160 8.06 -2.60 -1.42
CA LEU A 160 8.69 -3.87 -1.73
C LEU A 160 10.02 -3.94 -0.99
N SER A 161 10.14 -4.92 -0.10
CA SER A 161 11.42 -5.18 0.60
C SER A 161 12.42 -5.89 -0.31
N GLY A 162 11.95 -6.75 -1.20
CA GLY A 162 12.77 -7.40 -2.23
C GLY A 162 11.99 -8.42 -3.05
N TYR A 163 12.51 -8.73 -4.23
CA TYR A 163 11.95 -9.71 -5.16
C TYR A 163 13.10 -10.53 -5.75
N VAL A 164 12.94 -11.86 -5.81
CA VAL A 164 13.96 -12.78 -6.29
C VAL A 164 13.64 -13.20 -7.73
N ILE A 165 14.55 -12.91 -8.67
CA ILE A 165 14.49 -13.38 -10.07
C ILE A 165 15.64 -14.36 -10.26
N ASN A 166 15.36 -15.66 -10.20
CA ASN A 166 16.38 -16.70 -10.34
C ASN A 166 16.64 -17.10 -11.80
N ASP A 167 15.59 -17.00 -12.63
CA ASP A 167 15.60 -17.53 -13.99
C ASP A 167 15.17 -16.46 -14.99
N GLN A 168 15.60 -16.63 -16.24
CA GLN A 168 15.13 -15.79 -17.34
C GLN A 168 13.63 -16.00 -17.54
N GLN A 169 12.86 -14.94 -17.37
CA GLN A 169 11.42 -14.95 -17.55
C GLN A 169 10.92 -13.67 -18.21
N PRO A 170 9.78 -13.70 -18.95
CA PRO A 170 9.18 -12.48 -19.47
C PRO A 170 8.81 -11.52 -18.33
N VAL A 171 9.07 -10.22 -18.53
CA VAL A 171 8.67 -9.17 -17.56
C VAL A 171 7.18 -9.24 -17.22
N ARG A 172 6.34 -9.63 -18.18
CA ARG A 172 4.91 -9.85 -17.95
C ARG A 172 4.62 -10.89 -16.85
N SER A 173 5.43 -11.94 -16.72
CA SER A 173 5.28 -12.95 -15.67
C SER A 173 5.58 -12.37 -14.29
N ILE A 174 6.64 -11.57 -14.19
CA ILE A 174 6.99 -10.82 -12.97
C ILE A 174 5.87 -9.85 -12.60
N ILE A 175 5.36 -9.07 -13.56
CA ILE A 175 4.25 -8.14 -13.33
C ILE A 175 3.00 -8.88 -12.85
N LYS A 176 2.67 -10.04 -13.42
CA LYS A 176 1.54 -10.86 -12.96
C LYS A 176 1.71 -11.33 -11.51
N MET A 177 2.92 -11.69 -11.11
CA MET A 177 3.22 -12.05 -9.72
C MET A 177 3.07 -10.84 -8.78
N LEU A 178 3.59 -9.67 -9.19
CA LEU A 178 3.38 -8.43 -8.43
C LEU A 178 1.89 -8.06 -8.38
N GLN A 179 1.13 -8.35 -9.44
CA GLN A 179 -0.30 -8.11 -9.50
C GLN A 179 -1.09 -8.92 -8.46
N SER A 180 -0.68 -10.16 -8.17
CA SER A 180 -1.31 -10.99 -7.12
C SER A 180 -0.92 -10.58 -5.70
N CYS A 181 0.15 -9.79 -5.52
CA CYS A 181 0.62 -9.33 -4.20
C CYS A 181 0.15 -7.91 -3.87
N TYR A 182 0.16 -7.03 -4.85
CA TYR A 182 -0.15 -5.60 -4.70
C TYR A 182 -1.52 -5.22 -5.28
N PHE A 183 -2.28 -6.20 -5.79
CA PHE A 183 -3.69 -6.07 -6.19
C PHE A 183 -3.97 -4.87 -7.10
N PHE A 184 -3.40 -4.88 -8.30
CA PHE A 184 -3.71 -3.88 -9.33
C PHE A 184 -4.28 -4.55 -10.59
N ASP A 185 -4.85 -3.76 -11.49
CA ASP A 185 -5.18 -4.14 -12.85
C ASP A 185 -4.18 -3.48 -13.81
N VAL A 186 -3.90 -4.12 -14.94
CA VAL A 186 -3.10 -3.55 -16.04
C VAL A 186 -4.03 -3.39 -17.23
N VAL A 187 -4.26 -2.15 -17.65
CA VAL A 187 -5.23 -1.83 -18.70
C VAL A 187 -4.60 -0.91 -19.72
N GLU A 188 -4.98 -1.09 -20.99
CA GLU A 188 -4.64 -0.13 -22.03
C GLU A 188 -5.71 0.96 -22.05
N GLN A 189 -5.30 2.21 -21.88
CA GLN A 189 -6.18 3.37 -21.98
C GLN A 189 -5.41 4.55 -22.56
N ASP A 190 -6.01 5.25 -23.53
CA ASP A 190 -5.40 6.43 -24.19
C ASP A 190 -4.02 6.13 -24.79
N SER A 191 -3.85 4.95 -25.40
CA SER A 191 -2.57 4.44 -25.93
C SER A 191 -1.46 4.28 -24.89
N LYS A 192 -1.82 4.20 -23.59
CA LYS A 192 -0.89 3.95 -22.49
C LYS A 192 -1.29 2.70 -21.70
N LEU A 193 -0.29 1.98 -21.20
CA LEU A 193 -0.51 0.95 -20.19
C LEU A 193 -0.67 1.61 -18.82
N LYS A 194 -1.90 1.67 -18.32
CA LYS A 194 -2.20 2.19 -16.97
C LYS A 194 -2.27 1.03 -15.99
N PHE A 195 -1.58 1.19 -14.86
CA PHE A 195 -1.65 0.28 -13.74
C PHE A 195 -2.58 0.90 -12.71
N VAL A 196 -3.61 0.17 -12.32
CA VAL A 196 -4.74 0.74 -11.58
C VAL A 196 -4.98 -0.07 -10.32
N GLN A 197 -4.85 0.58 -9.17
CA GLN A 197 -4.97 -0.07 -7.87
C GLN A 197 -6.40 -0.60 -7.64
N LYS A 198 -6.53 -1.86 -7.21
CA LYS A 198 -7.80 -2.40 -6.68
C LYS A 198 -8.04 -1.88 -5.25
N GLY A 199 -9.27 -2.01 -4.76
CA GLY A 199 -9.76 -1.40 -3.52
C GLY A 199 -10.46 -0.05 -3.70
N ARG A 200 -10.59 0.44 -4.94
CA ARG A 200 -11.39 1.64 -5.25
C ARG A 200 -12.89 1.34 -5.11
N GLY A 201 -13.62 2.34 -4.62
CA GLY A 201 -15.08 2.30 -4.53
C GLY A 201 -15.76 2.39 -5.90
N VAL A 202 -17.09 2.27 -5.88
CA VAL A 202 -17.95 2.36 -7.06
C VAL A 202 -17.86 3.76 -7.67
N THR A 203 -17.71 3.83 -8.99
CA THR A 203 -17.69 5.09 -9.73
C THR A 203 -19.05 5.46 -10.32
N THR A 204 -19.90 4.48 -10.66
CA THR A 204 -21.17 4.74 -11.35
C THR A 204 -22.24 3.68 -11.08
N GLY A 205 -23.47 4.13 -10.86
CA GLY A 205 -24.66 3.27 -10.79
C GLY A 205 -25.37 3.20 -12.15
N ILE A 206 -25.65 1.99 -12.63
CA ILE A 206 -26.31 1.72 -13.91
C ILE A 206 -27.61 0.96 -13.65
N PRO A 207 -28.78 1.52 -13.99
CA PRO A 207 -30.04 0.81 -13.92
C PRO A 207 -30.06 -0.39 -14.88
N ILE A 208 -30.55 -1.55 -14.43
CA ILE A 208 -30.68 -2.75 -15.27
C ILE A 208 -31.55 -2.50 -16.52
N GLY A 209 -32.47 -1.54 -16.46
CA GLY A 209 -33.31 -1.13 -17.58
C GLY A 209 -32.56 -0.44 -18.72
N GLU A 210 -31.34 0.07 -18.47
CA GLU A 210 -30.50 0.66 -19.52
C GLU A 210 -29.71 -0.39 -20.32
N MET A 211 -29.73 -1.67 -19.95
CA MET A 211 -29.00 -2.73 -20.66
C MET A 211 -29.66 -3.09 -22.01
N VAL A 212 -28.83 -3.44 -23.00
CA VAL A 212 -29.28 -3.87 -24.33
C VAL A 212 -29.45 -5.39 -24.36
N PHE A 213 -30.58 -5.87 -24.89
CA PHE A 213 -30.93 -7.29 -24.86
C PHE A 213 -30.61 -8.00 -26.17
N SER A 214 -30.11 -9.23 -26.07
CA SER A 214 -29.96 -10.13 -27.22
C SER A 214 -30.84 -11.38 -27.12
N ASN A 215 -31.12 -11.93 -25.92
CA ASN A 215 -31.93 -13.14 -25.72
C ASN A 215 -32.42 -13.29 -24.25
N ASN A 216 -33.45 -12.55 -23.86
CA ASN A 216 -34.25 -12.67 -22.61
C ASN A 216 -33.59 -12.57 -21.22
N SER A 217 -32.27 -12.71 -21.05
CA SER A 217 -31.61 -12.45 -19.76
C SER A 217 -31.00 -11.05 -19.74
N LYS A 218 -31.44 -10.19 -18.81
CA LYS A 218 -30.89 -8.84 -18.62
C LYS A 218 -29.46 -8.84 -18.07
N LEU A 219 -29.14 -9.85 -17.25
CA LEU A 219 -27.86 -10.02 -16.60
C LEU A 219 -27.60 -11.52 -16.43
N ALA A 220 -26.59 -12.05 -17.12
CA ALA A 220 -26.16 -13.43 -16.90
C ALA A 220 -25.08 -13.44 -15.79
N ASN A 221 -25.39 -14.03 -14.64
CA ASN A 221 -24.40 -14.37 -13.61
C ASN A 221 -24.05 -15.85 -13.75
N ILE A 222 -22.83 -16.14 -14.18
CA ILE A 222 -22.29 -17.50 -14.19
C ILE A 222 -21.39 -17.61 -12.96
N SER A 223 -21.74 -18.52 -12.05
CA SER A 223 -20.96 -18.80 -10.85
C SER A 223 -20.12 -20.07 -11.03
N GLN A 224 -18.84 -20.00 -10.70
CA GLN A 224 -18.00 -21.19 -10.59
C GLN A 224 -18.30 -21.92 -9.26
N LEU A 225 -18.51 -23.24 -9.33
CA LEU A 225 -18.92 -24.07 -8.18
C LEU A 225 -17.74 -24.61 -7.37
N ASP A 226 -16.63 -24.96 -8.03
CA ASP A 226 -15.42 -25.46 -7.38
C ASP A 226 -14.40 -24.34 -7.20
N LEU A 227 -14.37 -23.77 -6.00
CA LEU A 227 -13.36 -22.81 -5.56
C LEU A 227 -12.52 -23.42 -4.44
N ASN A 228 -11.32 -22.87 -4.31
CA ASN A 228 -10.45 -23.20 -3.20
C ASN A 228 -11.00 -22.57 -1.92
N ASN A 229 -10.99 -23.34 -0.84
CA ASN A 229 -11.36 -22.88 0.49
C ASN A 229 -10.13 -22.48 1.31
N LYS A 230 -8.93 -22.81 0.82
CA LYS A 230 -7.65 -22.51 1.45
C LYS A 230 -6.65 -21.97 0.44
N VAL A 231 -5.96 -20.90 0.80
CA VAL A 231 -4.84 -20.35 0.04
C VAL A 231 -3.61 -20.36 0.93
N ASN A 232 -2.55 -21.03 0.51
CA ASN A 232 -1.24 -20.98 1.14
C ASN A 232 -0.35 -20.01 0.34
N VAL A 233 0.37 -19.14 1.03
CA VAL A 233 1.35 -18.21 0.46
C VAL A 233 2.72 -18.59 0.99
N VAL A 234 3.60 -19.00 0.08
CA VAL A 234 5.01 -19.32 0.38
C VAL A 234 5.85 -18.09 0.04
N TYR A 235 6.66 -17.60 0.98
CA TYR A 235 7.41 -16.36 0.85
C TYR A 235 8.76 -16.42 1.57
N PHE A 236 9.65 -15.44 1.32
CA PHE A 236 10.89 -15.27 2.07
C PHE A 236 10.66 -14.35 3.28
N ASN A 237 10.82 -14.87 4.50
CA ASN A 237 10.55 -14.11 5.70
C ASN A 237 11.68 -13.14 6.04
N ARG A 238 11.39 -11.84 5.93
CA ARG A 238 12.37 -10.77 6.13
C ARG A 238 13.02 -10.75 7.52
N ASN A 239 12.29 -11.15 8.56
CA ASN A 239 12.68 -10.89 9.95
C ASN A 239 13.64 -11.93 10.54
N PHE A 240 13.83 -13.08 9.87
CA PHE A 240 14.53 -14.24 10.44
C PHE A 240 15.71 -14.73 9.57
N GLY A 241 16.33 -13.84 8.80
CA GLY A 241 17.42 -14.22 7.89
C GLY A 241 16.93 -14.86 6.58
N TYR A 242 15.75 -14.43 6.10
CA TYR A 242 15.17 -14.84 4.82
C TYR A 242 14.86 -16.34 4.65
N PRO A 243 14.43 -17.10 5.68
CA PRO A 243 13.96 -18.46 5.47
C PRO A 243 12.67 -18.46 4.65
N ILE A 244 12.41 -19.57 3.97
CA ILE A 244 11.10 -19.82 3.38
C ILE A 244 10.10 -20.06 4.51
N ASP A 245 8.99 -19.34 4.49
CA ASP A 245 7.90 -19.46 5.46
C ASP A 245 6.54 -19.49 4.73
N VAL A 246 5.50 -19.93 5.43
CA VAL A 246 4.16 -20.12 4.86
C VAL A 246 3.10 -19.48 5.74
N LYS A 247 2.26 -18.64 5.13
CA LYS A 247 1.02 -18.15 5.72
C LYS A 247 -0.18 -18.64 4.93
N TYR A 248 -1.35 -18.70 5.56
CA TYR A 248 -2.54 -19.19 4.89
C TYR A 248 -3.79 -18.48 5.36
N ALA A 249 -4.79 -18.46 4.49
CA ALA A 249 -6.16 -18.12 4.82
C ALA A 249 -7.04 -19.32 4.49
N GLU A 250 -8.06 -19.58 5.32
CA GLU A 250 -8.94 -20.73 5.17
C GLU A 250 -10.37 -20.36 5.58
N LEU A 251 -11.36 -20.81 4.79
CA LEU A 251 -12.77 -20.73 5.17
C LEU A 251 -13.15 -21.91 6.07
N PRO A 252 -14.15 -21.78 6.96
CA PRO A 252 -14.54 -22.85 7.89
C PRO A 252 -14.97 -24.18 7.27
N LYS A 253 -15.24 -24.21 5.95
CA LYS A 253 -15.65 -25.41 5.23
C LYS A 253 -14.43 -26.11 4.65
N GLN A 254 -14.35 -27.44 4.79
CA GLN A 254 -13.36 -28.23 4.07
C GLN A 254 -13.54 -28.05 2.55
N GLY A 255 -12.42 -27.93 1.84
CA GLY A 255 -12.40 -27.76 0.39
C GLY A 255 -10.99 -27.81 -0.16
N ALA A 256 -10.86 -27.57 -1.46
CA ALA A 256 -9.57 -27.58 -2.14
C ALA A 256 -8.65 -26.47 -1.60
N ALA A 257 -7.35 -26.78 -1.56
CA ALA A 257 -6.30 -25.85 -1.21
C ALA A 257 -5.47 -25.53 -2.44
N ILE A 258 -5.08 -24.25 -2.59
CA ILE A 258 -4.09 -23.81 -3.57
C ILE A 258 -2.88 -23.25 -2.84
N THR A 259 -1.70 -23.52 -3.37
CA THR A 259 -0.45 -22.93 -2.90
C THR A 259 0.05 -21.96 -3.97
N VAL A 260 0.38 -20.74 -3.54
CA VAL A 260 0.96 -19.70 -4.37
C VAL A 260 2.36 -19.42 -3.85
N GLU A 261 3.35 -19.68 -4.69
CA GLU A 261 4.76 -19.38 -4.39
C GLU A 261 5.07 -17.97 -4.85
N ILE A 262 5.41 -17.11 -3.89
CA ILE A 262 5.62 -15.69 -4.09
C ILE A 262 7.11 -15.42 -3.82
N PRO A 263 7.93 -15.13 -4.84
CA PRO A 263 9.37 -14.88 -4.68
C PRO A 263 9.63 -13.47 -4.13
N LEU A 264 8.83 -13.02 -3.17
CA LEU A 264 8.99 -11.73 -2.49
C LEU A 264 9.55 -11.94 -1.08
N ILE A 265 10.34 -10.96 -0.67
CA ILE A 265 10.76 -10.78 0.72
C ILE A 265 9.70 -9.93 1.39
N MET A 266 9.07 -10.49 2.42
CA MET A 266 7.94 -9.86 3.11
C MET A 266 7.91 -10.24 4.59
N GLU A 267 7.16 -9.46 5.35
CA GLU A 267 6.83 -9.76 6.75
C GLU A 267 5.64 -10.73 6.81
N GLU A 268 5.54 -11.49 7.91
CA GLU A 268 4.44 -12.43 8.15
C GLU A 268 3.06 -11.81 7.94
N GLY A 269 2.91 -10.57 8.38
CA GLY A 269 1.65 -9.85 8.24
C GLY A 269 1.28 -9.58 6.77
N GLU A 270 2.25 -9.18 5.96
CA GLU A 270 2.02 -8.95 4.53
C GLU A 270 1.60 -10.25 3.82
N ALA A 271 2.28 -11.36 4.14
CA ALA A 271 1.95 -12.68 3.59
C ALA A 271 0.55 -13.15 4.00
N GLN A 272 0.17 -12.96 5.28
CA GLN A 272 -1.17 -13.27 5.78
C GLN A 272 -2.26 -12.46 5.05
N ASN A 273 -2.05 -11.15 4.91
CA ASN A 273 -2.98 -10.27 4.20
C ASN A 273 -3.13 -10.70 2.73
N ILE A 274 -2.03 -11.06 2.06
CA ILE A 274 -2.09 -11.55 0.69
C ILE A 274 -2.90 -12.84 0.59
N ALA A 275 -2.70 -13.80 1.50
CA ALA A 275 -3.46 -15.04 1.52
C ALA A 275 -4.98 -14.78 1.70
N GLU A 276 -5.34 -13.88 2.60
CA GLU A 276 -6.74 -13.49 2.86
C GLU A 276 -7.37 -12.82 1.64
N ILE A 277 -6.68 -11.83 1.05
CA ILE A 277 -7.20 -11.12 -0.13
C ILE A 277 -7.35 -12.07 -1.31
N LEU A 278 -6.38 -12.95 -1.57
CA LEU A 278 -6.47 -13.94 -2.65
C LEU A 278 -7.65 -14.89 -2.43
N LEU A 279 -7.86 -15.36 -1.20
CA LEU A 279 -9.00 -16.22 -0.86
C LEU A 279 -10.32 -15.47 -1.07
N TYR A 280 -10.54 -14.35 -0.39
CA TYR A 280 -11.83 -13.65 -0.44
C TYR A 280 -12.13 -13.06 -1.82
N SER A 281 -11.13 -12.52 -2.51
CA SER A 281 -11.32 -12.00 -3.88
C SER A 281 -11.71 -13.09 -4.86
N SER A 282 -11.12 -14.30 -4.79
CA SER A 282 -11.52 -15.42 -5.66
C SER A 282 -13.00 -15.82 -5.46
N TRP A 283 -13.49 -15.74 -4.22
CA TRP A 283 -14.89 -15.98 -3.89
C TRP A 283 -15.83 -14.89 -4.37
N GLN A 284 -15.38 -13.63 -4.43
CA GLN A 284 -16.18 -12.54 -4.99
C GLN A 284 -16.20 -12.60 -6.52
N GLU A 285 -15.01 -12.80 -7.13
CA GLU A 285 -14.82 -12.79 -8.58
C GLU A 285 -15.44 -14.01 -9.27
N ARG A 286 -15.88 -15.03 -8.51
CA ARG A 286 -16.64 -16.18 -9.02
C ARG A 286 -17.93 -15.80 -9.75
N ASN A 287 -18.53 -14.67 -9.37
CA ASN A 287 -19.74 -14.16 -10.01
C ASN A 287 -19.34 -13.42 -11.29
N ILE A 288 -19.46 -14.08 -12.44
CA ILE A 288 -19.12 -13.49 -13.73
C ILE A 288 -20.38 -12.90 -14.34
N TYR A 289 -20.35 -11.61 -14.63
CA TYR A 289 -21.43 -10.87 -15.24
C TYR A 289 -21.13 -10.61 -16.72
N ASN A 290 -22.05 -10.97 -17.61
CA ASN A 290 -21.98 -10.67 -19.04
C ASN A 290 -23.28 -9.98 -19.50
N PHE A 291 -23.15 -8.75 -19.99
CA PHE A 291 -24.28 -7.91 -20.41
C PHE A 291 -23.83 -6.92 -21.48
N LYS A 292 -24.80 -6.26 -22.13
CA LYS A 292 -24.53 -5.18 -23.10
C LYS A 292 -25.08 -3.86 -22.58
N LEU A 293 -24.34 -2.79 -22.80
CA LEU A 293 -24.76 -1.42 -22.51
C LEU A 293 -24.87 -0.61 -23.82
N PRO A 294 -25.72 0.41 -23.87
CA PRO A 294 -25.81 1.32 -25.01
C PRO A 294 -24.52 2.15 -25.12
N ILE A 295 -24.28 2.71 -26.30
CA ILE A 295 -23.07 3.50 -26.59
C ILE A 295 -22.85 4.70 -25.63
N LYS A 296 -23.90 5.16 -24.93
CA LYS A 296 -23.82 6.14 -23.84
C LYS A 296 -22.75 5.79 -22.79
N TYR A 297 -22.48 4.50 -22.59
CA TYR A 297 -21.50 3.99 -21.63
C TYR A 297 -20.14 3.64 -22.25
N ALA A 298 -19.88 4.03 -23.49
CA ALA A 298 -18.62 3.74 -24.20
C ALA A 298 -17.35 4.22 -23.49
N TRP A 299 -17.48 5.16 -22.56
CA TRP A 299 -16.39 5.68 -21.75
C TRP A 299 -15.94 4.72 -20.63
N LEU A 300 -16.73 3.68 -20.32
CA LEU A 300 -16.34 2.64 -19.36
C LEU A 300 -15.17 1.82 -19.89
N VAL A 301 -14.16 1.64 -19.06
CA VAL A 301 -12.95 0.89 -19.40
C VAL A 301 -12.78 -0.32 -18.47
N PRO A 302 -11.98 -1.33 -18.87
CA PRO A 302 -11.52 -2.34 -17.93
C PRO A 302 -10.91 -1.70 -16.67
N SER A 303 -11.03 -2.37 -15.53
CA SER A 303 -10.74 -1.89 -14.15
C SER A 303 -11.79 -0.97 -13.51
N ASP A 304 -12.74 -0.41 -14.25
CA ASP A 304 -13.81 0.40 -13.65
C ASP A 304 -14.73 -0.47 -12.77
N VAL A 305 -15.21 0.13 -11.68
CA VAL A 305 -16.13 -0.52 -10.73
C VAL A 305 -17.48 0.16 -10.82
N ILE A 306 -18.47 -0.57 -11.31
CA ILE A 306 -19.85 -0.10 -11.48
C ILE A 306 -20.78 -0.84 -10.53
N THR A 307 -21.93 -0.23 -10.25
CA THR A 307 -23.03 -0.90 -9.55
C THR A 307 -24.21 -1.05 -10.50
N ILE A 308 -24.65 -2.28 -10.72
CA ILE A 308 -25.88 -2.57 -11.45
C ILE A 308 -27.05 -2.54 -10.45
N LEU A 309 -28.06 -1.72 -10.74
CA LEU A 309 -29.26 -1.57 -9.92
C LEU A 309 -30.39 -2.41 -10.52
N ASP A 310 -30.78 -3.49 -9.83
CA ASP A 310 -31.85 -4.41 -10.22
C ASP A 310 -32.94 -4.44 -9.13
N GLY A 311 -33.85 -3.45 -9.18
CA GLY A 311 -34.83 -3.23 -8.13
C GLY A 311 -34.12 -2.89 -6.80
N GLU A 312 -34.35 -3.72 -5.77
CA GLU A 312 -33.68 -3.58 -4.47
C GLU A 312 -32.26 -4.19 -4.45
N LYS A 313 -31.92 -5.02 -5.45
CA LYS A 313 -30.61 -5.68 -5.52
C LYS A 313 -29.58 -4.75 -6.13
N LYS A 314 -28.40 -4.72 -5.51
CA LYS A 314 -27.23 -3.98 -5.99
C LYS A 314 -26.12 -4.98 -6.28
N HIS A 315 -25.64 -5.01 -7.52
CA HIS A 315 -24.52 -5.84 -7.92
C HIS A 315 -23.31 -4.96 -8.18
N THR A 316 -22.30 -5.04 -7.32
CA THR A 316 -21.02 -4.35 -7.55
C THR A 316 -20.15 -5.21 -8.47
N VAL A 317 -19.77 -4.64 -9.61
CA VAL A 317 -19.08 -5.34 -10.70
C VAL A 317 -17.85 -4.55 -11.10
N ARG A 318 -16.70 -5.23 -11.11
CA ARG A 318 -15.48 -4.70 -11.72
C ARG A 318 -15.38 -5.18 -13.17
N ILE A 319 -15.21 -4.26 -14.09
CA ILE A 319 -15.14 -4.55 -15.53
C ILE A 319 -13.79 -5.19 -15.84
N ILE A 320 -13.80 -6.38 -16.45
CA ILE A 320 -12.60 -7.08 -16.89
C ILE A 320 -12.35 -6.94 -18.39
N LYS A 321 -13.42 -6.76 -19.16
CA LYS A 321 -13.35 -6.65 -20.61
C LYS A 321 -14.52 -5.83 -21.14
N THR A 322 -14.22 -4.96 -22.11
CA THR A 322 -15.21 -4.28 -22.93
C THR A 322 -14.97 -4.61 -24.40
N LYS A 323 -16.03 -4.66 -25.20
CA LYS A 323 -15.95 -4.87 -26.65
C LYS A 323 -17.03 -4.05 -27.33
N PHE A 324 -16.66 -3.24 -28.32
CA PHE A 324 -17.62 -2.48 -29.12
C PHE A 324 -18.39 -3.41 -30.07
N GLU A 325 -19.71 -3.23 -30.11
CA GLU A 325 -20.63 -3.94 -31.01
C GLU A 325 -21.66 -2.95 -31.57
N SER A 326 -21.33 -2.38 -32.74
CA SER A 326 -22.14 -1.36 -33.43
C SER A 326 -22.56 -0.21 -32.50
N MET A 327 -23.83 -0.19 -32.05
CA MET A 327 -24.40 0.86 -31.18
C MET A 327 -24.43 0.48 -29.69
N SER A 328 -23.69 -0.56 -29.31
CA SER A 328 -23.61 -1.07 -27.95
C SER A 328 -22.18 -1.44 -27.59
N ILE A 329 -21.91 -1.58 -26.30
CA ILE A 329 -20.70 -2.19 -25.77
C ILE A 329 -21.09 -3.48 -25.05
N GLN A 330 -20.41 -4.58 -25.35
CA GLN A 330 -20.45 -5.78 -24.55
C GLN A 330 -19.48 -5.61 -23.38
N VAL A 331 -19.96 -5.89 -22.17
CA VAL A 331 -19.20 -5.77 -20.92
C VAL A 331 -19.16 -7.14 -20.25
N ILE A 332 -17.95 -7.59 -19.92
CA ILE A 332 -17.73 -8.72 -19.04
C ILE A 332 -17.09 -8.16 -17.77
N GLY A 333 -17.67 -8.49 -16.62
CA GLY A 333 -17.18 -8.09 -15.31
C GLY A 333 -17.28 -9.22 -14.30
N VAL A 334 -16.66 -8.99 -13.15
CA VAL A 334 -16.67 -9.94 -12.03
C VAL A 334 -17.21 -9.26 -10.78
N GLY A 335 -17.80 -10.06 -9.89
CA GLY A 335 -18.22 -9.59 -8.57
C GLY A 335 -17.05 -8.96 -7.83
N TYR A 336 -17.30 -7.84 -7.16
CA TYR A 336 -16.24 -7.04 -6.57
C TYR A 336 -16.67 -6.43 -5.25
N ASP A 337 -15.82 -6.58 -4.24
CA ASP A 337 -15.94 -5.93 -2.95
C ASP A 337 -14.66 -5.14 -2.69
N HIS A 338 -14.78 -3.81 -2.67
CA HIS A 338 -13.63 -2.94 -2.46
C HIS A 338 -13.04 -3.08 -1.04
N SER A 339 -13.85 -3.52 -0.07
CA SER A 339 -13.43 -3.66 1.33
C SER A 339 -12.48 -4.84 1.54
N THR A 340 -12.51 -5.83 0.65
CA THR A 340 -11.55 -6.95 0.64
C THR A 340 -10.13 -6.45 0.43
N TYR A 341 -9.93 -5.44 -0.42
CA TYR A 341 -8.61 -4.94 -0.81
C TYR A 341 -8.12 -3.79 0.07
N LYS A 342 -8.62 -3.65 1.31
CA LYS A 342 -8.04 -2.67 2.23
C LYS A 342 -6.57 -3.05 2.43
N LEU A 343 -5.69 -2.24 1.84
CA LEU A 343 -4.24 -2.34 1.97
C LEU A 343 -3.86 -1.86 3.38
N SER A 344 -4.22 -2.67 4.35
CA SER A 344 -3.81 -2.53 5.72
C SER A 344 -2.69 -3.55 5.90
N PHE A 345 -1.50 -3.12 6.28
CA PHE A 345 -0.60 -4.00 7.04
C PHE A 345 -1.50 -4.63 8.11
N PRO A 346 -1.57 -5.96 8.24
CA PRO A 346 -2.62 -6.56 9.04
C PRO A 346 -2.61 -5.89 10.39
N SER A 347 -3.83 -5.58 10.80
CA SER A 347 -4.15 -5.12 12.13
C SER A 347 -3.21 -5.75 13.15
N THR A 348 -2.88 -4.96 14.16
CA THR A 348 -2.32 -5.31 15.47
C THR A 348 -2.89 -6.57 16.13
N ARG A 349 -3.84 -7.30 15.51
CA ARG A 349 -4.38 -8.59 15.96
C ARG A 349 -3.57 -9.82 15.55
N SER A 350 -2.75 -9.81 14.49
CA SER A 350 -2.15 -11.05 13.96
C SER A 350 -0.65 -11.23 14.20
N LEU A 351 0.05 -10.24 14.74
CA LEU A 351 1.50 -10.38 14.99
C LEU A 351 1.74 -10.53 16.48
N MET A 352 1.47 -11.74 16.98
CA MET A 352 2.23 -12.22 18.12
C MET A 352 3.68 -12.32 17.61
N LEU A 353 4.54 -11.39 18.02
CA LEU A 353 5.98 -11.56 17.84
C LEU A 353 6.32 -12.90 18.50
N LYS A 354 6.74 -13.90 17.70
CA LYS A 354 7.22 -15.17 18.26
C LYS A 354 8.35 -14.85 19.24
N GLU A 355 8.29 -15.39 20.45
CA GLU A 355 9.41 -15.33 21.39
C GLU A 355 10.65 -15.94 20.73
N TYR A 356 11.76 -15.20 20.79
CA TYR A 356 12.99 -15.52 20.10
C TYR A 356 13.85 -16.43 20.98
N PRO A 357 14.38 -17.55 20.47
CA PRO A 357 15.46 -18.22 21.15
C PRO A 357 16.67 -17.28 21.20
N SER A 358 17.26 -17.12 22.39
CA SER A 358 18.36 -16.19 22.70
C SER A 358 19.71 -16.49 22.01
N SER A 359 19.74 -17.40 21.04
CA SER A 359 20.96 -17.86 20.39
C SER A 359 21.23 -17.12 19.08
N HIS A 360 22.34 -16.38 19.07
CA HIS A 360 22.98 -15.67 17.95
C HIS A 360 22.53 -14.24 17.64
N ILE A 361 22.91 -13.32 18.54
CA ILE A 361 23.37 -11.99 18.11
C ILE A 361 24.65 -12.24 17.29
N SER A 362 24.55 -12.21 15.96
CA SER A 362 25.73 -12.17 15.10
C SER A 362 26.49 -10.89 15.45
N LYS A 363 27.83 -10.93 15.50
CA LYS A 363 28.65 -9.72 15.69
C LYS A 363 28.31 -8.75 14.57
N THR A 364 27.52 -7.72 14.87
CA THR A 364 27.22 -6.64 13.92
C THR A 364 28.54 -6.00 13.49
N ILE A 365 28.91 -6.17 12.22
CA ILE A 365 29.96 -5.36 11.61
C ILE A 365 29.29 -4.04 11.27
N VAL A 366 29.48 -3.03 12.14
CA VAL A 366 29.14 -1.65 11.82
C VAL A 366 30.29 -1.11 10.97
N GLU A 367 30.15 -1.17 9.65
CA GLU A 367 30.98 -0.37 8.75
C GLU A 367 30.33 1.02 8.66
N MET A 368 30.97 2.01 9.28
CA MET A 368 30.68 3.42 9.01
C MET A 368 31.24 3.68 7.61
N ILE A 369 30.36 4.02 6.66
CA ILE A 369 30.79 4.51 5.36
C ILE A 369 31.22 5.96 5.57
N ASP A 370 32.52 6.23 5.44
CA ASP A 370 33.12 7.57 5.50
C ASP A 370 32.66 8.48 4.35
#